data_AF-A0A2N1HKI3-F1
#
_entry.id   AF-A0A2N1HKI3-F1
#
_cell.length_a   1.000
_cell.length_b   1.000
_cell.length_c   1.000
_cell.angle_alpha   90.00
_cell.angle_beta   90.00
_cell.angle_gamma   90.00
#
_symmetry.space_group_name_H-M   'P 1'
#
loop_
_entity.id
_entity.type
_entity.pdbx_description
1 polymer ?
#
loop_
_entity_poly.entity_id
_entity_poly.type
_entity_poly.pdbx_seq_one_letter_code
_entity_poly.pdbx_strand_id
1 'polypeptide(L)' 'MKQAICGYHQDEEHHWVAQLACGHFQHVRHNPPFTNRPWVISLKGRQGMLGHLLKCKKCDEAAPKDKL' A
#
# COMPACT_ATOMS: atom_id res chain seq x y z
N MET A 1 -3.33 9.46 -8.67
CA MET A 1 -4.32 10.07 -7.75
C MET A 1 -3.95 9.68 -6.32
N LYS A 2 -4.22 10.52 -5.31
CA LYS A 2 -3.98 10.15 -3.91
C LYS A 2 -5.17 9.36 -3.36
N GLN A 3 -4.91 8.24 -2.70
CA GLN A 3 -5.91 7.29 -2.22
C GLN A 3 -5.57 6.82 -0.81
N ALA A 4 -6.57 6.78 0.06
CA ALA A 4 -6.40 6.37 1.45
C ALA A 4 -6.09 4.87 1.53
N ILE A 5 -5.19 4.49 2.44
CA ILE A 5 -4.99 3.09 2.80
C ILE A 5 -6.18 2.62 3.64
N CYS A 6 -6.89 1.58 3.19
CA CYS A 6 -8.03 0.99 3.91
C CYS A 6 -7.71 -0.38 4.52
N GLY A 7 -6.61 -1.02 4.11
CA GLY A 7 -6.23 -2.33 4.63
C GLY A 7 -4.85 -2.76 4.16
N TYR A 8 -4.45 -3.96 4.59
CA TYR A 8 -3.19 -4.58 4.20
C TYR A 8 -3.39 -6.09 4.03
N HIS A 9 -2.57 -6.70 3.18
CA HIS A 9 -2.36 -8.14 3.14
C HIS A 9 -0.88 -8.43 2.82
N GLN A 10 -0.49 -9.68 2.93
CA GLN A 10 0.77 -10.16 2.38
C GLN A 10 0.47 -10.92 1.09
N ASP A 11 1.32 -10.73 0.08
CA ASP A 11 1.29 -11.58 -1.12
C ASP A 11 1.95 -12.94 -0.84
N GLU A 12 2.03 -13.79 -1.87
CA GLU A 12 2.61 -15.13 -1.80
C GLU A 12 4.09 -15.12 -1.38
N GLU A 13 4.79 -14.02 -1.65
CA GLU A 13 6.19 -13.80 -1.26
C GLU A 13 6.32 -13.17 0.14
N HIS A 14 5.22 -13.06 0.89
CA HIS A 14 5.14 -12.43 2.20
C HIS A 14 5.46 -10.92 2.21
N HIS A 15 5.40 -10.25 1.06
CA HIS A 15 5.57 -8.79 0.98
C HIS A 15 4.28 -8.07 1.36
N TRP A 16 4.41 -6.97 2.12
CA TRP A 16 3.25 -6.15 2.49
C TRP A 16 2.69 -5.39 1.28
N VAL A 17 1.37 -5.51 1.12
CA VAL A 17 0.57 -4.84 0.10
C VAL A 17 -0.51 -4.01 0.80
N ALA A 18 -0.55 -2.71 0.55
CA ALA A 18 -1.60 -1.82 1.00
C ALA A 18 -2.79 -1.89 0.05
N GLN A 19 -3.98 -2.10 0.61
CA GLN A 19 -5.25 -1.96 -0.08
C GLN A 19 -5.67 -0.50 -0.02
N LEU A 20 -5.95 0.10 -1.17
CA LEU A 20 -6.34 1.51 -1.28
C LEU A 20 -7.86 1.64 -1.48
N ALA A 21 -8.44 2.75 -1.03
CA ALA A 21 -9.88 3.01 -1.10
C ALA A 21 -10.47 2.97 -2.52
N CYS A 22 -9.64 3.20 -3.55
CA CYS A 22 -10.02 3.06 -4.96
C CYS A 22 -10.22 1.60 -5.43
N GLY A 23 -9.82 0.60 -4.63
CA GLY A 23 -9.80 -0.82 -5.00
C GLY A 23 -8.52 -1.27 -5.71
N HIS A 24 -7.47 -0.43 -5.73
CA HIS A 24 -6.14 -0.83 -6.18
C HIS A 24 -5.23 -1.19 -5.00
N PHE A 25 -4.23 -2.00 -5.28
CA PHE A 25 -3.23 -2.46 -4.35
C PHE A 25 -1.88 -1.82 -4.65
N GLN A 26 -1.10 -1.57 -3.60
CA GLN A 26 0.25 -1.02 -3.71
C GLN A 26 1.20 -1.73 -2.75
N HIS A 27 2.26 -2.31 -3.28
CA HIS A 27 3.36 -2.80 -2.46
C HIS A 27 3.96 -1.69 -1.61
N VAL A 28 4.11 -1.98 -0.33
CA VAL A 28 4.65 -1.08 0.69
C VAL A 28 5.85 -1.77 1.31
N ARG A 29 7.02 -1.64 0.68
CA ARG A 29 8.27 -2.25 1.15
C ARG A 29 9.12 -1.23 1.91
N HIS A 30 9.95 -1.70 2.82
CA HIS A 30 11.00 -0.90 3.45
C HIS A 30 12.36 -1.50 3.09
N ASN A 31 12.92 -1.03 1.97
CA ASN A 31 14.21 -1.46 1.45
C ASN A 31 15.12 -0.25 1.24
N PRO A 32 15.69 0.34 2.31
CA PRO A 32 16.68 1.40 2.17
C PRO A 32 17.89 0.95 1.33
N PRO A 33 18.49 1.84 0.52
CA PRO A 33 18.15 3.25 0.35
C PRO A 33 16.97 3.51 -0.62
N PHE A 34 16.50 2.49 -1.33
CA PHE A 34 15.56 2.64 -2.44
C PHE A 34 14.12 2.93 -2.01
N THR A 35 13.68 2.40 -0.87
CA THR A 35 12.32 2.65 -0.36
C THR A 35 12.31 2.78 1.15
N ASN A 36 12.05 3.97 1.64
CA ASN A 36 12.05 4.27 3.07
C ASN A 36 10.61 4.37 3.61
N ARG A 37 10.04 3.24 4.06
CA ARG A 37 8.72 3.16 4.69
C ARG A 37 8.77 2.40 6.04
N PRO A 38 9.47 2.91 7.07
CA PRO A 38 9.78 2.15 8.28
C PRO A 38 8.51 1.75 9.06
N TRP A 39 7.44 2.52 8.88
CA TRP A 39 6.11 2.23 9.41
C TRP A 39 5.55 0.87 8.99
N VAL A 40 5.99 0.30 7.85
CA VAL A 40 5.40 -0.95 7.36
C VAL A 40 5.88 -2.19 8.12
N ILE A 41 7.02 -2.09 8.80
CA ILE A 41 7.69 -3.23 9.45
C ILE A 41 6.86 -3.74 10.63
N SER A 42 6.27 -2.84 11.42
CA SER A 42 5.50 -3.20 12.61
C SER A 42 3.99 -3.14 12.37
N LEU A 43 3.24 -3.98 13.08
CA LEU A 43 1.77 -3.94 13.06
C LEU A 43 1.25 -2.56 13.49
N LYS A 44 1.78 -2.01 14.58
CA LYS A 44 1.42 -0.67 15.08
C LYS A 44 1.67 0.41 14.04
N GLY A 45 2.79 0.35 13.32
CA GLY A 45 3.11 1.31 12.26
C GLY A 45 2.13 1.21 11.09
N ARG A 46 1.79 0.00 10.64
CA ARG A 46 0.76 -0.21 9.59
C ARG A 46 -0.62 0.31 10.02
N GLN A 47 -1.02 0.00 11.25
CA GLN A 47 -2.29 0.49 11.81
C GLN A 47 -2.33 2.02 11.89
N GLY A 48 -1.25 2.66 12.31
CA GLY A 48 -1.14 4.12 12.36
C GLY A 48 -1.17 4.80 10.97
N MET A 49 -0.96 4.04 9.90
CA MET A 49 -0.99 4.53 8.52
C MET A 49 -2.34 4.28 7.82
N LEU A 50 -3.31 3.61 8.47
CA LEU A 50 -4.67 3.54 7.94
C LEU A 50 -5.23 4.96 7.76
N GLY A 51 -5.90 5.21 6.63
CA GLY A 51 -6.36 6.54 6.23
C GLY A 51 -5.29 7.43 5.59
N HIS A 52 -4.00 7.11 5.69
CA HIS A 52 -2.93 7.86 5.03
C HIS A 52 -3.08 7.79 3.50
N LEU A 53 -2.81 8.92 2.83
CA LEU A 53 -2.97 9.03 1.39
C LEU A 53 -1.70 8.63 0.63
N LEU A 54 -1.77 7.55 -0.14
CA LEU A 54 -0.71 7.15 -1.07
C LEU A 54 -1.04 7.52 -2.52
N LYS A 55 -0.02 7.83 -3.32
CA LYS A 55 -0.20 8.03 -4.76
C LYS A 55 -0.47 6.66 -5.43
N CYS A 56 -1.69 6.46 -5.90
CA CYS A 56 -2.07 5.33 -6.74
C CYS A 56 -1.72 5.63 -8.21
N LYS A 57 -0.70 4.94 -8.74
CA LYS A 57 -0.29 4.99 -10.15
C LYS A 57 -1.34 4.34 -11.06
N LYS A 58 -1.97 3.24 -10.62
CA LYS A 58 -3.04 2.56 -11.36
C LYS A 58 -4.25 3.47 -11.62
N CYS A 59 -4.61 4.37 -10.69
CA CYS A 59 -5.61 5.40 -10.95
C CYS A 59 -5.14 6.44 -11.98
N ASP A 60 -3.86 6.85 -11.96
CA ASP A 60 -3.32 7.78 -12.94
C ASP A 60 -3.33 7.19 -14.36
N GLU A 61 -3.21 5.86 -14.46
CA GLU A 61 -3.18 5.10 -15.72
C GLU A 61 -4.56 4.53 -16.10
N ALA A 62 -5.63 4.87 -15.37
CA ALA A 62 -6.97 4.31 -15.56
C ALA A 62 -7.02 2.76 -15.62
N ALA A 63 -6.13 2.10 -14.89
CA ALA A 63 -6.04 0.66 -14.84
C ALA A 63 -7.23 0.02 -14.10
N PRO A 64 -7.62 -1.22 -14.46
CA PRO A 64 -8.68 -1.94 -13.76
C PRO A 64 -8.36 -2.14 -12.27
N LYS A 65 -9.40 -2.29 -11.44
CA LYS A 65 -9.27 -2.56 -10.01
C LYS A 65 -8.63 -3.91 -9.76
N ASP A 66 -7.90 -4.02 -8.66
CA ASP A 66 -7.29 -5.28 -8.26
C ASP A 66 -8.31 -6.17 -7.56
N LYS A 67 -8.04 -7.48 -7.58
CA LYS A 67 -8.81 -8.49 -6.88
C LYS A 67 -7.87 -9.19 -5.91
N LEU A 68 -8.35 -9.42 -4.69
CA LEU A 68 -7.65 -10.21 -3.69
C LEU A 68 -7.64 -11.68 -4.11
#